data_AF-A0A9E3K0K7-F1
#
_entry.id   AF-A0A9E3K0K7-F1
#
_cell.length_a   1.000
_cell.length_b   1.000
_cell.length_c   1.000
_cell.angle_alpha   90.00
_cell.angle_beta   90.00
_cell.angle_gamma   90.00
#
_symmetry.space_group_name_H-M   'P 1'
#
loop_
_entity.id
_entity.type
_entity.pdbx_description
1 polymer ?
#
loop_
_entity_poly.entity_id
_entity_poly.type
_entity_poly.pdbx_seq_one_letter_code
_entity_poly.pdbx_strand_id
1 'polypeptide(L)'
;LDLLGLDAGRAEWVAENFITLDTETLTAQANEQYLTVSGDIALKARRYNGLKVSEASARKLMLMQQSLMLENADDRAAYARLAASMTGAYGKAKYCPPAAAGGAKPDCMPLGELEKVLATSHDPARLKEVWTGWHAQSPAYKQDYAKYVELSNKGARAMGYADTGALWRSRYDMAPDAFAAEMERLWQQVKPLYDSLHTYTRYKLRQAYGPDLVPADGPIPAHLLGNMWAQSWDNLYPILKPAGLERGEDLTALLEERKTGAVEMTRYAEGFYTSLGMRKLPETFWERSLLTKPRDREVVCHASAWDLDGKDDVRVKMCITPTAEDFRVIHHELGHLYYDLAY
;
A
#
# COMPACT_ATOMS: atom_id res chain seq x y z
N LEU A 1 -2.21 26.58 0.92
CA LEU A 1 -2.06 25.18 1.36
C LEU A 1 -1.99 24.27 0.15
N ASP A 2 -2.94 24.41 -0.78
CA ASP A 2 -3.02 23.62 -2.02
C ASP A 2 -1.73 23.62 -2.84
N LEU A 3 -1.08 24.79 -3.04
CA LEU A 3 0.20 24.86 -3.74
C LEU A 3 1.31 24.03 -3.05
N LEU A 4 1.38 24.08 -1.71
CA LEU A 4 2.34 23.27 -0.95
C LEU A 4 1.99 21.78 -1.01
N GLY A 5 0.71 21.44 -1.05
CA GLY A 5 0.24 20.07 -1.24
C GLY A 5 0.65 19.53 -2.60
N LEU A 6 0.46 20.32 -3.67
CA LEU A 6 0.90 19.98 -5.02
C LEU A 6 2.43 19.81 -5.10
N ASP A 7 3.20 20.71 -4.49
CA ASP A 7 4.66 20.62 -4.48
C ASP A 7 5.15 19.38 -3.70
N ALA A 8 4.53 19.08 -2.55
CA ALA A 8 4.81 17.87 -1.78
C ALA A 8 4.47 16.60 -2.57
N GLY A 9 3.27 16.51 -3.15
CA GLY A 9 2.84 15.37 -3.96
C GLY A 9 3.72 15.17 -5.20
N ARG A 10 4.20 16.25 -5.83
CA ARG A 10 5.16 16.16 -6.94
C ARG A 10 6.54 15.67 -6.50
N ALA A 11 7.05 16.15 -5.37
CA ALA A 11 8.32 15.70 -4.82
C ALA A 11 8.26 14.20 -4.49
N GLU A 12 7.17 13.77 -3.83
CA GLU A 12 6.94 12.38 -3.47
C GLU A 12 6.77 11.50 -4.71
N TRP A 13 5.97 11.93 -5.70
CA TRP A 13 5.85 11.25 -6.99
C TRP A 13 7.22 11.00 -7.63
N VAL A 14 8.09 12.02 -7.65
CA VAL A 14 9.44 11.88 -8.20
C VAL A 14 10.28 10.90 -7.37
N ALA A 15 10.25 10.98 -6.04
CA ALA A 15 11.01 10.06 -5.19
C ALA A 15 10.57 8.60 -5.33
N GLU A 16 9.27 8.35 -5.45
CA GLU A 16 8.76 6.99 -5.66
C GLU A 16 9.06 6.43 -7.06
N ASN A 17 9.33 7.30 -8.03
CA ASN A 17 9.70 6.94 -9.40
C ASN A 17 11.22 7.00 -9.66
N PHE A 18 12.01 7.57 -8.73
CA PHE A 18 13.46 7.76 -8.80
C PHE A 18 14.04 7.76 -7.39
N ILE A 19 14.22 6.58 -6.78
CA ILE A 19 14.67 6.49 -5.38
C ILE A 19 16.16 6.84 -5.28
N THR A 20 16.48 8.04 -4.78
CA THR A 20 17.84 8.53 -4.53
C THR A 20 17.89 9.34 -3.23
N LEU A 21 19.09 9.60 -2.72
CA LEU A 21 19.25 10.48 -1.55
C LEU A 21 18.68 11.89 -1.82
N ASP A 22 18.86 12.40 -3.03
CA ASP A 22 18.40 13.74 -3.40
C ASP A 22 16.88 13.80 -3.45
N THR A 23 16.21 12.80 -4.05
CA THR A 23 14.75 12.79 -4.13
C THR A 23 14.08 12.50 -2.78
N GLU A 24 14.68 11.63 -1.94
CA GLU A 24 14.28 11.44 -0.54
C GLU A 24 14.40 12.77 0.24
N THR A 25 15.49 13.53 0.02
CA THR A 25 15.70 14.84 0.67
C THR A 25 14.69 15.89 0.22
N LEU A 26 14.43 16.00 -1.09
CA LEU A 26 13.45 16.92 -1.64
C LEU A 26 12.04 16.62 -1.11
N THR A 27 11.67 15.34 -1.01
CA THR A 27 10.40 14.89 -0.45
C THR A 27 10.29 15.27 1.03
N ALA A 28 11.33 15.02 1.82
CA ALA A 28 11.36 15.39 3.23
C ALA A 28 11.20 16.92 3.43
N GLN A 29 11.87 17.73 2.61
CA GLN A 29 11.78 19.20 2.68
C GLN A 29 10.38 19.70 2.31
N ALA A 30 9.78 19.19 1.23
CA ALA A 30 8.45 19.60 0.81
C ALA A 30 7.38 19.18 1.85
N ASN A 31 7.50 17.96 2.39
CA ASN A 31 6.62 17.47 3.45
C ASN A 31 6.79 18.26 4.76
N GLU A 32 8.00 18.67 5.13
CA GLU A 32 8.23 19.54 6.30
C GLU A 32 7.51 20.89 6.15
N GLN A 33 7.60 21.52 4.97
CA GLN A 33 6.92 22.78 4.68
C GLN A 33 5.39 22.62 4.73
N TYR A 34 4.87 21.57 4.10
CA TYR A 34 3.45 21.25 4.14
C TYR A 34 2.95 21.00 5.57
N LEU A 35 3.67 20.19 6.36
CA LEU A 35 3.35 19.91 7.77
C LEU A 35 3.37 21.18 8.63
N THR A 36 4.31 22.10 8.37
CA THR A 36 4.40 23.37 9.10
C THR A 36 3.13 24.21 8.89
N VAL A 37 2.71 24.39 7.64
CA VAL A 37 1.54 25.24 7.33
C VAL A 37 0.23 24.54 7.66
N SER A 38 0.08 23.25 7.34
CA SER A 38 -1.13 22.48 7.66
C SER A 38 -1.35 22.38 9.18
N GLY A 39 -0.30 22.15 9.96
CA GLY A 39 -0.38 22.11 11.42
C GLY A 39 -0.78 23.45 12.04
N ASP A 40 -0.23 24.57 11.56
CA ASP A 40 -0.64 25.91 12.02
C ASP A 40 -2.10 26.23 11.67
N ILE A 41 -2.56 25.83 10.47
CA ILE A 41 -3.97 25.94 10.08
C ILE A 41 -4.85 25.09 11.00
N ALA A 42 -4.44 23.86 11.32
CA ALA A 42 -5.19 22.97 12.21
C ALA A 42 -5.35 23.57 13.61
N LEU A 43 -4.29 24.17 14.17
CA LEU A 43 -4.36 24.91 15.43
C LEU A 43 -5.27 26.14 15.34
N LYS A 44 -5.17 26.92 14.27
CA LYS A 44 -6.01 28.11 14.05
C LYS A 44 -7.49 27.74 13.93
N ALA A 45 -7.81 26.62 13.29
CA ALA A 45 -9.18 26.14 13.13
C ALA A 45 -9.86 25.86 14.48
N ARG A 46 -9.12 25.46 15.52
CA ARG A 46 -9.66 25.20 16.87
C ARG A 46 -10.28 26.44 17.53
N ARG A 47 -9.90 27.66 17.13
CA ARG A 47 -10.48 28.91 17.66
C ARG A 47 -11.97 29.06 17.33
N TYR A 48 -12.45 28.32 16.33
CA TYR A 48 -13.84 28.33 15.91
C TYR A 48 -14.70 27.26 16.62
N ASN A 49 -14.10 26.47 17.52
CA ASN A 49 -14.83 25.43 18.25
C ASN A 49 -15.91 26.06 19.14
N GLY A 50 -17.13 25.51 19.08
CA GLY A 50 -18.29 26.00 19.83
C GLY A 50 -19.01 27.20 19.19
N LEU A 51 -18.50 27.76 18.09
CA LEU A 51 -19.22 28.80 17.36
C LEU A 51 -20.35 28.19 16.52
N LYS A 52 -21.46 28.91 16.41
CA LYS A 52 -22.54 28.56 15.49
C LYS A 52 -22.16 28.99 14.07
N VAL A 53 -21.85 28.02 13.23
CA VAL A 53 -21.55 28.18 11.80
C VAL A 53 -22.46 27.27 10.97
N SER A 54 -22.48 27.44 9.64
CA SER A 54 -23.20 26.51 8.77
C SER A 54 -22.60 25.10 8.84
N GLU A 55 -23.40 24.07 8.58
CA GLU A 55 -22.94 22.66 8.60
C GLU A 55 -21.73 22.44 7.68
N ALA A 56 -21.75 23.01 6.47
CA ALA A 56 -20.63 22.94 5.55
C ALA A 56 -19.35 23.57 6.11
N SER A 57 -19.46 24.67 6.85
CA SER A 57 -18.31 25.33 7.49
C SER A 57 -17.81 24.51 8.68
N ALA A 58 -18.72 23.96 9.49
CA ALA A 58 -18.39 23.06 10.60
C ALA A 58 -17.62 21.83 10.09
N ARG A 59 -18.06 21.22 8.98
CA ARG A 59 -17.36 20.10 8.33
C ARG A 59 -15.94 20.48 7.91
N LYS A 60 -15.78 21.60 7.20
CA LYS A 60 -14.45 22.06 6.74
C LYS A 60 -13.51 22.35 7.92
N LEU A 61 -14.00 23.03 8.96
CA LEU A 61 -13.23 23.31 10.16
C LEU A 61 -12.85 22.04 10.92
N MET A 62 -13.74 21.05 10.96
CA MET A 62 -13.46 19.74 11.56
C MET A 62 -12.35 19.02 10.79
N LEU A 63 -12.44 18.94 9.45
CA LEU A 63 -11.42 18.29 8.61
C LEU A 63 -10.04 18.95 8.76
N MET A 64 -9.98 20.29 8.82
CA MET A 64 -8.72 21.01 9.06
C MET A 64 -8.07 20.65 10.40
N GLN A 65 -8.86 20.30 11.43
CA GLN A 65 -8.36 19.92 12.75
C GLN A 65 -7.83 18.48 12.81
N GLN A 66 -8.00 17.68 11.75
CA GLN A 66 -7.53 16.28 11.66
C GLN A 66 -6.13 16.16 11.02
N SER A 67 -5.44 17.27 10.77
CA SER A 67 -4.05 17.27 10.36
C SER A 67 -3.13 17.07 11.56
N LEU A 68 -2.07 16.26 11.36
CA LEU A 68 -1.00 16.12 12.36
C LEU A 68 -0.30 17.47 12.55
N MET A 69 -0.04 17.86 13.79
CA MET A 69 0.71 19.08 14.11
C MET A 69 1.86 18.76 15.05
N LEU A 70 3.06 19.17 14.66
CA LEU A 70 4.28 19.08 15.46
C LEU A 70 4.77 20.50 15.72
N GLU A 71 4.82 20.93 16.98
CA GLU A 71 5.14 22.33 17.33
C GLU A 71 6.61 22.70 17.05
N ASN A 72 7.53 21.79 17.38
CA ASN A 72 8.96 22.02 17.22
C ASN A 72 9.42 21.76 15.76
N ALA A 73 10.27 22.64 15.23
CA ALA A 73 10.77 22.54 13.86
C ALA A 73 11.68 21.32 13.63
N ASP A 74 12.56 21.00 14.59
CA ASP A 74 13.43 19.83 14.51
C ASP A 74 12.63 18.53 14.51
N ASP A 75 11.53 18.47 15.28
CA ASP A 75 10.61 17.33 15.26
C ASP A 75 9.93 17.16 13.89
N ARG A 76 9.47 18.26 13.27
CA ARG A 76 8.89 18.24 11.91
C ARG A 76 9.90 17.73 10.88
N ALA A 77 11.11 18.30 10.90
CA ALA A 77 12.19 17.90 10.00
C ALA A 77 12.57 16.42 10.20
N ALA A 78 12.68 15.96 11.45
CA ALA A 78 12.96 14.56 11.77
C ALA A 78 11.85 13.63 11.30
N TYR A 79 10.58 13.97 11.55
CA TYR A 79 9.43 13.17 11.12
C TYR A 79 9.38 13.03 9.59
N ALA A 80 9.55 14.13 8.85
CA ALA A 80 9.53 14.12 7.39
C ALA A 80 10.70 13.32 6.79
N ARG A 81 11.92 13.46 7.34
CA ARG A 81 13.08 12.66 6.91
C ARG A 81 12.90 11.18 7.18
N LEU A 82 12.43 10.82 8.38
CA LEU A 82 12.19 9.42 8.73
C LEU A 82 11.18 8.79 7.78
N ALA A 83 10.05 9.46 7.50
CA ALA A 83 9.06 8.99 6.55
C ALA A 83 9.66 8.75 5.15
N ALA A 84 10.34 9.76 4.58
CA ALA A 84 10.94 9.65 3.24
C ALA A 84 12.00 8.55 3.16
N SER A 85 12.87 8.45 4.16
CA SER A 85 13.94 7.45 4.20
C SER A 85 13.41 6.02 4.35
N MET A 86 12.35 5.79 5.14
CA MET A 86 11.73 4.47 5.28
C MET A 86 11.02 4.04 3.99
N THR A 87 10.31 4.95 3.31
CA THR A 87 9.72 4.70 1.99
C THR A 87 10.80 4.31 0.98
N GLY A 88 11.90 5.08 0.92
CA GLY A 88 13.04 4.77 0.07
C GLY A 88 13.72 3.44 0.41
N ALA A 89 13.90 3.14 1.70
CA ALA A 89 14.45 1.87 2.19
C ALA A 89 13.60 0.67 1.77
N TYR A 90 12.26 0.78 1.89
CA TYR A 90 11.33 -0.24 1.44
C TYR A 90 11.38 -0.43 -0.09
N GLY A 91 11.32 0.67 -0.85
CA GLY A 91 11.28 0.62 -2.32
C GLY A 91 12.54 0.04 -2.97
N LYS A 92 13.72 0.28 -2.40
CA LYS A 92 15.01 -0.24 -2.91
C LYS A 92 15.45 -1.58 -2.29
N ALA A 93 14.65 -2.13 -1.38
CA ALA A 93 15.00 -3.37 -0.67
C ALA A 93 15.10 -4.56 -1.63
N LYS A 94 16.14 -5.37 -1.43
CA LYS A 94 16.42 -6.58 -2.21
C LYS A 94 16.92 -7.69 -1.29
N TYR A 95 16.50 -8.92 -1.56
CA TYR A 95 17.09 -10.09 -0.95
C TYR A 95 18.17 -10.67 -1.86
N CYS A 96 19.40 -10.75 -1.36
CA CYS A 96 20.52 -11.38 -2.05
C CYS A 96 20.79 -12.76 -1.41
N PRO A 97 20.54 -13.88 -2.11
CA PRO A 97 20.86 -15.20 -1.61
C PRO A 97 22.36 -15.33 -1.29
N PRO A 98 22.76 -16.26 -0.39
CA PRO A 98 24.17 -16.57 -0.19
C PRO A 98 24.84 -16.94 -1.52
N ALA A 99 26.07 -16.45 -1.76
CA ALA A 99 26.82 -16.81 -2.95
C ALA A 99 27.03 -18.34 -2.97
N ALA A 100 26.75 -18.98 -4.10
CA ALA A 100 27.14 -20.37 -4.32
C ALA A 100 28.67 -20.49 -4.17
N ALA A 101 29.15 -21.54 -3.50
CA ALA A 101 30.58 -21.75 -3.31
C ALA A 101 31.32 -21.77 -4.67
N GLY A 102 32.15 -20.77 -4.93
CA GLY A 102 32.90 -20.61 -6.18
C GLY A 102 32.14 -19.96 -7.36
N GLY A 103 30.95 -19.42 -7.14
CA GLY A 103 30.07 -18.84 -8.17
C GLY A 103 30.01 -17.31 -8.22
N ALA A 104 29.43 -16.79 -9.31
CA ALA A 104 29.20 -15.38 -9.58
C ALA A 104 28.41 -14.64 -8.47
N LYS A 105 28.43 -13.30 -8.50
CA LYS A 105 27.71 -12.41 -7.58
C LYS A 105 26.24 -12.89 -7.43
N PRO A 106 25.71 -13.01 -6.21
CA PRO A 106 24.35 -13.50 -6.00
C PRO A 106 23.35 -12.57 -6.68
N ASP A 107 22.39 -13.18 -7.38
CA ASP A 107 21.31 -12.46 -8.05
C ASP A 107 20.35 -11.91 -6.99
N CYS A 108 20.42 -10.60 -6.75
CA CYS A 108 19.64 -9.93 -5.73
C CYS A 108 18.22 -9.67 -6.25
N MET A 109 17.24 -10.30 -5.62
CA MET A 109 15.85 -10.22 -6.03
C MET A 109 15.14 -9.05 -5.35
N PRO A 110 14.56 -8.10 -6.10
CA PRO A 110 13.63 -7.10 -5.56
C PRO A 110 12.28 -7.74 -5.18
N LEU A 111 11.44 -7.00 -4.44
CA LEU A 111 10.14 -7.47 -3.94
C LEU A 111 9.29 -8.19 -4.99
N GLY A 112 9.11 -7.61 -6.18
CA GLY A 112 8.27 -8.23 -7.23
C GLY A 112 8.76 -9.60 -7.71
N GLU A 113 10.08 -9.86 -7.69
CA GLU A 113 10.60 -11.19 -8.01
C GLU A 113 10.37 -12.18 -6.87
N LEU A 114 10.47 -11.71 -5.62
CA LEU A 114 10.15 -12.52 -4.43
C LEU A 114 8.65 -12.86 -4.39
N GLU A 115 7.78 -11.91 -4.71
CA GLU A 115 6.33 -12.10 -4.83
C GLU A 115 5.99 -13.12 -5.92
N LYS A 116 6.65 -13.05 -7.08
CA LYS A 116 6.49 -14.06 -8.13
C LYS A 116 6.85 -15.46 -7.65
N VAL A 117 7.93 -15.61 -6.87
CA VAL A 117 8.30 -16.90 -6.27
C VAL A 117 7.21 -17.38 -5.30
N LEU A 118 6.69 -16.51 -4.44
CA LEU A 118 5.62 -16.87 -3.49
C LEU A 118 4.32 -17.24 -4.20
N ALA A 119 3.99 -16.58 -5.30
CA ALA A 119 2.76 -16.83 -6.05
C ALA A 119 2.79 -18.15 -6.84
N THR A 120 3.97 -18.60 -7.28
CA THR A 120 4.08 -19.70 -8.26
C THR A 120 4.84 -20.93 -7.77
N SER A 121 5.69 -20.81 -6.75
CA SER A 121 6.47 -21.94 -6.26
C SER A 121 5.64 -22.86 -5.38
N HIS A 122 5.92 -24.16 -5.47
CA HIS A 122 5.40 -25.18 -4.57
C HIS A 122 6.49 -25.84 -3.72
N ASP A 123 7.71 -25.28 -3.70
CA ASP A 123 8.80 -25.74 -2.84
C ASP A 123 8.77 -24.97 -1.50
N PRO A 124 8.42 -25.63 -0.37
CA PRO A 124 8.35 -24.96 0.93
C PRO A 124 9.67 -24.35 1.39
N ALA A 125 10.80 -24.95 1.06
CA ALA A 125 12.11 -24.43 1.44
C ALA A 125 12.38 -23.11 0.71
N ARG A 126 12.08 -23.07 -0.60
CA ARG A 126 12.21 -21.86 -1.41
C ARG A 126 11.23 -20.76 -0.98
N LEU A 127 9.98 -21.10 -0.70
CA LEU A 127 8.97 -20.15 -0.19
C LEU A 127 9.44 -19.52 1.13
N LYS A 128 9.95 -20.34 2.05
CA LYS A 128 10.49 -19.87 3.34
C LYS A 128 11.71 -18.98 3.15
N GLU A 129 12.62 -19.35 2.24
CA GLU A 129 13.82 -18.58 1.94
C GLU A 129 13.47 -17.15 1.48
N VAL A 130 12.62 -17.01 0.46
CA VAL A 130 12.27 -15.67 -0.07
C VAL A 130 11.48 -14.84 0.92
N TRP A 131 10.58 -15.47 1.69
CA TRP A 131 9.79 -14.79 2.72
C TRP A 131 10.70 -14.27 3.84
N THR A 132 11.60 -15.11 4.35
CA THR A 132 12.55 -14.70 5.40
C THR A 132 13.56 -13.67 4.88
N GLY A 133 14.02 -13.81 3.64
CA GLY A 133 14.93 -12.89 2.98
C GLY A 133 14.35 -11.47 2.83
N TRP A 134 13.06 -11.35 2.52
CA TRP A 134 12.35 -10.07 2.53
C TRP A 134 12.22 -9.49 3.93
N HIS A 135 11.80 -10.29 4.91
CA HIS A 135 11.58 -9.79 6.27
C HIS A 135 12.90 -9.42 6.98
N ALA A 136 14.03 -9.98 6.54
CA ALA A 136 15.37 -9.63 7.01
C ALA A 136 15.80 -8.19 6.65
N GLN A 137 15.04 -7.47 5.81
CA GLN A 137 15.30 -6.06 5.48
C GLN A 137 14.84 -5.11 6.60
N SER A 138 13.74 -5.45 7.29
CA SER A 138 13.09 -4.59 8.29
C SER A 138 13.92 -4.21 9.53
N PRO A 139 14.87 -5.05 10.03
CA PRO A 139 15.71 -4.67 11.16
C PRO A 139 16.55 -3.40 10.91
N ALA A 140 16.90 -3.12 9.65
CA ALA A 140 17.74 -1.98 9.28
C ALA A 140 17.11 -0.61 9.62
N TYR A 141 15.78 -0.51 9.59
CA TYR A 141 15.04 0.73 9.87
C TYR A 141 14.07 0.61 11.04
N LYS A 142 14.20 -0.45 11.87
CA LYS A 142 13.35 -0.66 13.06
C LYS A 142 13.38 0.53 14.03
N GLN A 143 14.57 1.07 14.29
CA GLN A 143 14.72 2.20 15.22
C GLN A 143 14.17 3.51 14.63
N ASP A 144 14.31 3.69 13.32
CA ASP A 144 13.72 4.82 12.61
C ASP A 144 12.20 4.80 12.69
N TYR A 145 11.59 3.61 12.55
CA TYR A 145 10.14 3.44 12.72
C TYR A 145 9.69 3.75 14.15
N ALA A 146 10.42 3.28 15.17
CA ALA A 146 10.11 3.58 16.56
C ALA A 146 10.13 5.10 16.83
N LYS A 147 11.16 5.80 16.35
CA LYS A 147 11.28 7.25 16.47
C LYS A 147 10.20 8.01 15.69
N TYR A 148 9.85 7.52 14.50
CA TYR A 148 8.74 8.04 13.70
C TYR A 148 7.42 7.96 14.47
N VAL A 149 7.13 6.82 15.12
CA VAL A 149 5.94 6.63 15.95
C VAL A 149 5.95 7.56 17.18
N GLU A 150 7.08 7.72 17.85
CA GLU A 150 7.22 8.66 18.99
C GLU A 150 6.87 10.10 18.59
N LEU A 151 7.43 10.56 17.46
CA LEU A 151 7.14 11.90 16.91
C LEU A 151 5.67 12.02 16.50
N SER A 152 5.14 11.05 15.76
CA SER A 152 3.73 11.03 15.35
C SER A 152 2.79 11.16 16.56
N ASN A 153 3.04 10.35 17.60
CA ASN A 153 2.26 10.37 18.83
C ASN A 153 2.40 11.68 19.61
N LYS A 154 3.60 12.28 19.61
CA LYS A 154 3.81 13.61 20.20
C LYS A 154 2.92 14.65 19.52
N GLY A 155 2.85 14.63 18.18
CA GLY A 155 2.00 15.56 17.44
C GLY A 155 0.50 15.32 17.64
N ALA A 156 0.06 14.05 17.64
CA ALA A 156 -1.33 13.70 17.90
C ALA A 156 -1.80 14.17 19.29
N ARG A 157 -0.94 14.03 20.32
CA ARG A 157 -1.23 14.53 21.68
C ARG A 157 -1.33 16.05 21.77
N ALA A 158 -0.49 16.78 21.05
CA ALA A 158 -0.59 18.24 20.97
C ALA A 158 -1.94 18.69 20.38
N MET A 159 -2.53 17.87 19.50
CA MET A 159 -3.85 18.09 18.92
C MET A 159 -5.02 17.63 19.81
N GLY A 160 -4.75 17.06 20.99
CA GLY A 160 -5.77 16.62 21.95
C GLY A 160 -6.24 15.18 21.78
N TYR A 161 -5.57 14.38 20.95
CA TYR A 161 -5.82 12.94 20.82
C TYR A 161 -4.94 12.14 21.79
N ALA A 162 -5.34 10.92 22.13
CA ALA A 162 -4.52 10.05 22.99
C ALA A 162 -3.20 9.63 22.31
N ASP A 163 -3.28 9.32 21.02
CA ASP A 163 -2.19 8.85 20.16
C ASP A 163 -2.55 9.05 18.67
N THR A 164 -1.62 8.72 17.78
CA THR A 164 -1.82 8.80 16.32
C THR A 164 -2.97 7.91 15.84
N GLY A 165 -3.19 6.76 16.47
CA GLY A 165 -4.27 5.85 16.10
C GLY A 165 -5.66 6.47 16.38
N ALA A 166 -5.81 7.18 17.49
CA ALA A 166 -7.03 7.92 17.80
C ALA A 166 -7.28 9.06 16.80
N LEU A 167 -6.23 9.78 16.38
CA LEU A 167 -6.30 10.78 15.32
C LEU A 167 -6.71 10.17 13.97
N TRP A 168 -6.21 8.99 13.62
CA TRP A 168 -6.61 8.31 12.38
C TRP A 168 -8.07 7.86 12.41
N ARG A 169 -8.50 7.26 13.52
CA ARG A 169 -9.90 6.80 13.69
C ARG A 169 -10.91 7.95 13.71
N SER A 170 -10.52 9.17 14.09
CA SER A 170 -11.45 10.31 14.08
C SER A 170 -11.91 10.71 12.68
N ARG A 171 -11.23 10.25 11.62
CA ARG A 171 -11.58 10.53 10.22
C ARG A 171 -12.84 9.80 9.73
N TYR A 172 -13.36 8.87 10.52
CA TYR A 172 -14.54 8.07 10.19
C TYR A 172 -15.86 8.68 10.68
N ASP A 173 -15.86 9.95 11.12
CA ASP A 173 -17.04 10.63 11.66
C ASP A 173 -17.69 9.90 12.85
N MET A 174 -16.85 9.17 13.59
CA MET A 174 -17.21 8.39 14.77
C MET A 174 -16.20 8.68 15.88
N ALA A 175 -16.61 8.49 17.13
CA ALA A 175 -15.66 8.46 18.24
C ALA A 175 -14.65 7.31 18.05
N PRO A 176 -13.35 7.50 18.36
CA PRO A 176 -12.32 6.48 18.11
C PRO A 176 -12.63 5.10 18.72
N ASP A 177 -13.25 5.06 19.90
CA ASP A 177 -13.62 3.81 20.58
C ASP A 177 -14.85 3.15 19.93
N ALA A 178 -15.79 3.96 19.42
CA ALA A 178 -16.94 3.44 18.67
C ALA A 178 -16.51 2.81 17.34
N PHE A 179 -15.51 3.40 16.66
CA PHE A 179 -14.92 2.78 15.47
C PHE A 179 -14.30 1.41 15.78
N ALA A 180 -13.53 1.29 16.87
CA ALA A 180 -12.92 0.02 17.26
C ALA A 180 -13.97 -1.05 17.60
N ALA A 181 -15.04 -0.66 18.30
CA ALA A 181 -16.16 -1.55 18.60
C ALA A 181 -16.90 -2.01 17.34
N GLU A 182 -17.10 -1.11 16.37
CA GLU A 182 -17.77 -1.44 15.10
C GLU A 182 -16.92 -2.37 14.23
N MET A 183 -15.61 -2.14 14.16
CA MET A 183 -14.65 -3.05 13.52
C MET A 183 -14.72 -4.47 14.12
N GLU A 184 -14.71 -4.58 15.45
CA GLU A 184 -14.83 -5.88 16.13
C GLU A 184 -16.18 -6.56 15.85
N ARG A 185 -17.28 -5.79 15.86
CA ARG A 185 -18.61 -6.31 15.54
C ARG A 185 -18.65 -6.91 14.13
N LEU A 186 -18.09 -6.21 13.14
CA LEU A 186 -18.01 -6.69 11.76
C LEU A 186 -17.09 -7.91 11.64
N TRP A 187 -15.94 -7.90 12.32
CA TRP A 187 -15.03 -9.04 12.36
C TRP A 187 -15.72 -10.30 12.89
N GLN A 188 -16.46 -10.20 14.00
CA GLN A 188 -17.19 -11.35 14.56
C GLN A 188 -18.26 -11.92 13.61
N GLN A 189 -18.80 -11.12 12.69
CA GLN A 189 -19.72 -11.60 11.65
C GLN A 189 -19.00 -12.37 10.54
N VAL A 190 -17.78 -11.94 10.18
CA VAL A 190 -16.94 -12.61 9.16
C VAL A 190 -16.22 -13.84 9.73
N LYS A 191 -15.91 -13.82 11.03
CA LYS A 191 -15.09 -14.83 11.70
C LYS A 191 -15.53 -16.28 11.45
N PRO A 192 -16.82 -16.68 11.50
CA PRO A 192 -17.21 -18.07 11.23
C PRO A 192 -16.86 -18.54 9.82
N LEU A 193 -16.97 -17.66 8.83
CA LEU A 193 -16.55 -17.95 7.45
C LEU A 193 -15.02 -18.04 7.37
N TYR A 194 -14.31 -17.11 7.98
CA TYR A 194 -12.84 -17.12 8.01
C TYR A 194 -12.30 -18.37 8.72
N ASP A 195 -12.86 -18.77 9.86
CA ASP A 195 -12.44 -19.97 10.60
C ASP A 195 -12.60 -21.24 9.74
N SER A 196 -13.71 -21.32 8.99
CA SER A 196 -13.99 -22.44 8.08
C SER A 196 -13.00 -22.46 6.92
N LEU A 197 -12.75 -21.31 6.29
CA LEU A 197 -11.78 -21.16 5.21
C LEU A 197 -10.36 -21.46 5.70
N HIS A 198 -9.94 -20.89 6.82
CA HIS A 198 -8.63 -21.14 7.45
C HIS A 198 -8.45 -22.62 7.77
N THR A 199 -9.44 -23.28 8.35
CA THR A 199 -9.37 -24.72 8.67
C THR A 199 -9.25 -25.58 7.42
N TYR A 200 -10.04 -25.27 6.38
CA TYR A 200 -9.96 -25.96 5.10
C TYR A 200 -8.61 -25.74 4.41
N THR A 201 -8.12 -24.50 4.38
CA THR A 201 -6.80 -24.13 3.84
C THR A 201 -5.69 -24.88 4.57
N ARG A 202 -5.70 -24.90 5.92
CA ARG A 202 -4.74 -25.67 6.71
C ARG A 202 -4.77 -27.15 6.37
N TYR A 203 -5.96 -27.74 6.26
CA TYR A 203 -6.13 -29.14 5.87
C TYR A 203 -5.51 -29.43 4.50
N LYS A 204 -5.78 -28.60 3.48
CA LYS A 204 -5.27 -28.79 2.11
C LYS A 204 -3.77 -28.57 2.02
N LEU A 205 -3.23 -27.56 2.71
CA LEU A 205 -1.78 -27.33 2.81
C LEU A 205 -1.07 -28.48 3.54
N ARG A 206 -1.68 -29.05 4.58
CA ARG A 206 -1.16 -30.25 5.26
C ARG A 206 -1.14 -31.46 4.35
N GLN A 207 -2.14 -31.64 3.49
CA GLN A 207 -2.11 -32.69 2.47
C GLN A 207 -0.99 -32.46 1.45
N ALA A 208 -0.76 -31.22 1.03
CA ALA A 208 0.24 -30.87 0.02
C ALA A 208 1.69 -30.93 0.54
N TYR A 209 1.93 -30.46 1.76
CA TYR A 209 3.28 -30.26 2.31
C TYR A 209 3.64 -31.16 3.50
N GLY A 210 2.69 -31.98 3.96
CA GLY A 210 2.91 -32.95 5.01
C GLY A 210 2.72 -32.42 6.43
N PRO A 211 2.63 -33.34 7.39
CA PRO A 211 2.23 -33.04 8.76
C PRO A 211 3.29 -32.33 9.61
N ASP A 212 4.57 -32.46 9.22
CA ASP A 212 5.70 -31.86 9.93
C ASP A 212 5.79 -30.35 9.68
N LEU A 213 5.35 -29.90 8.49
CA LEU A 213 5.38 -28.49 8.14
C LEU A 213 4.07 -27.77 8.50
N VAL A 214 2.93 -28.44 8.32
CA VAL A 214 1.60 -27.85 8.58
C VAL A 214 0.88 -28.69 9.64
N PRO A 215 0.82 -28.24 10.90
CA PRO A 215 0.15 -28.98 11.97
C PRO A 215 -1.37 -29.10 11.73
N ALA A 216 -1.99 -30.11 12.33
CA ALA A 216 -3.44 -30.36 12.18
C ALA A 216 -4.27 -29.29 12.89
N ASP A 217 -3.72 -28.72 13.97
CA ASP A 217 -4.22 -27.66 14.82
C ASP A 217 -3.23 -26.49 14.86
N GLY A 218 -3.68 -25.31 15.33
CA GLY A 218 -2.84 -24.12 15.39
C GLY A 218 -2.67 -23.35 14.07
N PRO A 219 -1.72 -22.41 14.01
CA PRO A 219 -1.56 -21.49 12.89
C PRO A 219 -0.92 -22.14 11.65
N ILE A 220 -1.19 -21.55 10.49
CA ILE A 220 -0.53 -21.88 9.21
C ILE A 220 0.79 -21.10 9.12
N PRO A 221 1.90 -21.71 8.66
CA PRO A 221 3.12 -20.95 8.37
C PRO A 221 2.89 -19.88 7.29
N ALA A 222 3.19 -18.61 7.60
CA ALA A 222 2.82 -17.46 6.77
C ALA A 222 3.41 -17.49 5.33
N HIS A 223 4.57 -18.10 5.14
CA HIS A 223 5.24 -18.21 3.84
C HIS A 223 4.57 -19.18 2.86
N LEU A 224 3.55 -19.93 3.29
CA LEU A 224 2.83 -20.91 2.47
C LEU A 224 1.53 -20.38 1.87
N LEU A 225 1.26 -19.08 1.99
CA LEU A 225 -0.04 -18.47 1.68
C LEU A 225 -0.09 -17.74 0.34
N GLY A 226 0.92 -17.93 -0.53
CA GLY A 226 0.89 -17.45 -1.91
C GLY A 226 1.11 -15.94 -2.10
N ASN A 227 1.40 -15.20 -1.02
CA ASN A 227 1.58 -13.75 -0.99
C ASN A 227 2.58 -13.37 0.11
N MET A 228 3.36 -12.30 -0.09
CA MET A 228 4.43 -11.85 0.84
C MET A 228 3.94 -11.62 2.27
N TRP A 229 2.74 -11.08 2.43
CA TRP A 229 2.14 -10.76 3.72
C TRP A 229 0.97 -11.67 4.09
N ALA A 230 0.70 -12.70 3.28
CA ALA A 230 -0.44 -13.59 3.43
C ALA A 230 -1.80 -12.86 3.48
N GLN A 231 -1.88 -11.66 2.90
CA GLN A 231 -3.08 -10.81 2.93
C GLN A 231 -4.16 -11.24 1.94
N SER A 232 -3.78 -12.06 0.95
CA SER A 232 -4.66 -12.73 -0.01
C SER A 232 -4.13 -14.14 -0.24
N TRP A 233 -5.05 -15.10 -0.43
CA TRP A 233 -4.73 -16.52 -0.65
C TRP A 233 -5.12 -17.00 -2.07
N ASP A 234 -5.42 -16.07 -2.98
CA ASP A 234 -5.86 -16.37 -4.35
C ASP A 234 -4.89 -17.29 -5.09
N ASN A 235 -3.59 -17.08 -4.91
CA ASN A 235 -2.52 -17.88 -5.54
C ASN A 235 -2.49 -19.34 -5.05
N LEU A 236 -3.19 -19.67 -3.96
CA LEU A 236 -3.36 -21.05 -3.50
C LEU A 236 -4.49 -21.80 -4.21
N TYR A 237 -5.24 -21.18 -5.13
CA TYR A 237 -6.37 -21.82 -5.79
C TYR A 237 -6.05 -23.22 -6.37
N PRO A 238 -4.89 -23.49 -7.02
CA PRO A 238 -4.54 -24.84 -7.47
C PRO A 238 -4.53 -25.91 -6.37
N ILE A 239 -4.21 -25.52 -5.13
CA ILE A 239 -4.18 -26.41 -3.95
C ILE A 239 -5.57 -26.48 -3.30
N LEU A 240 -6.27 -25.34 -3.22
CA LEU A 240 -7.53 -25.19 -2.48
C LEU A 240 -8.78 -25.55 -3.28
N LYS A 241 -8.70 -25.67 -4.60
CA LYS A 241 -9.85 -25.96 -5.46
C LYS A 241 -10.65 -27.18 -4.94
N PRO A 242 -11.95 -27.05 -4.66
CA PRO A 242 -12.81 -28.17 -4.32
C PRO A 242 -12.91 -29.18 -5.46
N ALA A 243 -13.02 -30.47 -5.12
CA ALA A 243 -13.21 -31.53 -6.10
C ALA A 243 -14.54 -31.36 -6.84
N GLY A 244 -14.56 -31.64 -8.15
CA GLY A 244 -15.77 -31.60 -8.97
C GLY A 244 -16.19 -30.22 -9.48
N LEU A 245 -15.51 -29.13 -9.07
CA LEU A 245 -15.69 -27.83 -9.72
C LEU A 245 -14.85 -27.76 -10.99
N GLU A 246 -15.40 -27.26 -12.08
CA GLU A 246 -14.59 -26.91 -13.25
C GLU A 246 -13.71 -25.70 -12.93
N ARG A 247 -12.52 -25.65 -13.54
CA ARG A 247 -11.69 -24.45 -13.42
C ARG A 247 -12.32 -23.40 -14.35
N GLY A 248 -12.58 -22.20 -13.86
CA GLY A 248 -12.88 -21.07 -14.74
C GLY A 248 -11.70 -20.76 -15.66
N GLU A 249 -11.89 -19.84 -16.59
CA GLU A 249 -10.84 -19.37 -17.49
C GLU A 249 -9.60 -18.89 -16.72
N ASP A 250 -8.42 -19.29 -17.18
CA ASP A 250 -7.15 -18.80 -16.62
C ASP A 250 -6.83 -17.44 -17.25
N LEU A 251 -7.30 -16.37 -16.62
CA LEU A 251 -7.11 -15.02 -17.11
C LEU A 251 -5.62 -14.67 -17.29
N THR A 252 -4.73 -15.15 -16.40
CA THR A 252 -3.28 -14.93 -16.56
C THR A 252 -2.78 -15.57 -17.85
N ALA A 253 -3.12 -16.84 -18.10
CA ALA A 253 -2.72 -17.52 -19.33
C ALA A 253 -3.26 -16.81 -20.59
N LEU A 254 -4.51 -16.33 -20.55
CA LEU A 254 -5.11 -15.59 -21.66
C LEU A 254 -4.42 -14.23 -21.92
N LEU A 255 -4.07 -13.50 -20.87
CA LEU A 255 -3.33 -12.23 -20.98
C LEU A 255 -1.93 -12.46 -21.57
N GLU A 256 -1.25 -13.52 -21.13
CA GLU A 256 0.06 -13.91 -21.67
C GLU A 256 -0.02 -14.34 -23.13
N GLU A 257 -0.99 -15.19 -23.49
CA GLU A 257 -1.23 -15.66 -24.86
C GLU A 257 -1.49 -14.48 -25.82
N ARG A 258 -2.32 -13.54 -25.39
CA ARG A 258 -2.64 -12.32 -26.15
C ARG A 258 -1.52 -11.27 -26.12
N LYS A 259 -0.49 -11.48 -25.31
CA LYS A 259 0.60 -10.52 -25.08
C LYS A 259 0.09 -9.16 -24.58
N THR A 260 -0.92 -9.19 -23.72
CA THR A 260 -1.57 -8.00 -23.19
C THR A 260 -0.62 -7.27 -22.25
N GLY A 261 -0.10 -6.12 -22.70
CA GLY A 261 0.82 -5.29 -21.92
C GLY A 261 0.11 -4.40 -20.90
N ALA A 262 0.90 -3.78 -20.02
CA ALA A 262 0.43 -2.88 -18.96
C ALA A 262 -0.54 -1.78 -19.43
N VAL A 263 -0.23 -1.13 -20.55
CA VAL A 263 -1.09 -0.09 -21.15
C VAL A 263 -2.42 -0.67 -21.60
N GLU A 264 -2.43 -1.86 -22.21
CA GLU A 264 -3.66 -2.49 -22.68
C GLU A 264 -4.53 -2.96 -21.50
N MET A 265 -3.94 -3.54 -20.45
CA MET A 265 -4.66 -3.84 -19.21
C MET A 265 -5.31 -2.60 -18.60
N THR A 266 -4.58 -1.49 -18.59
CA THR A 266 -5.10 -0.20 -18.10
C THR A 266 -6.22 0.33 -18.99
N ARG A 267 -6.14 0.12 -20.32
CA ARG A 267 -7.23 0.47 -21.26
C ARG A 267 -8.47 -0.39 -21.06
N TYR A 268 -8.31 -1.68 -20.74
CA TYR A 268 -9.46 -2.51 -20.36
C TYR A 268 -10.14 -1.99 -19.10
N ALA A 269 -9.36 -1.56 -18.11
CA ALA A 269 -9.89 -0.95 -16.90
C ALA A 269 -10.61 0.39 -17.17
N GLU A 270 -10.01 1.30 -17.96
CA GLU A 270 -10.69 2.54 -18.39
C GLU A 270 -11.98 2.24 -19.18
N GLY A 271 -11.93 1.23 -20.05
CA GLY A 271 -13.07 0.75 -20.84
C GLY A 271 -14.26 0.34 -19.96
N PHE A 272 -13.99 -0.36 -18.86
CA PHE A 272 -15.01 -0.69 -17.86
C PHE A 272 -15.68 0.57 -17.29
N TYR A 273 -14.92 1.51 -16.73
CA TYR A 273 -15.49 2.72 -16.13
C TYR A 273 -16.22 3.62 -17.15
N THR A 274 -15.66 3.79 -18.34
CA THR A 274 -16.30 4.58 -19.40
C THR A 274 -17.58 3.94 -19.94
N SER A 275 -17.67 2.59 -19.95
CA SER A 275 -18.91 1.88 -20.27
C SER A 275 -20.04 2.13 -19.25
N LEU A 276 -19.68 2.50 -18.02
CA LEU A 276 -20.63 2.92 -16.98
C LEU A 276 -20.99 4.41 -17.08
N GLY A 277 -20.49 5.13 -18.09
CA GLY A 277 -20.77 6.54 -18.33
C GLY A 277 -19.82 7.51 -17.62
N MET A 278 -18.73 7.02 -17.02
CA MET A 278 -17.70 7.89 -16.47
C MET A 278 -16.84 8.54 -17.57
N ARG A 279 -16.16 9.65 -17.23
CA ARG A 279 -15.29 10.35 -18.18
C ARG A 279 -14.09 9.50 -18.63
N LYS A 280 -13.50 9.82 -19.78
CA LYS A 280 -12.19 9.27 -20.13
C LYS A 280 -11.12 9.86 -19.22
N LEU A 281 -10.05 9.09 -19.00
CA LEU A 281 -8.86 9.59 -18.33
C LEU A 281 -8.21 10.69 -19.21
N PRO A 282 -7.64 11.74 -18.62
CA PRO A 282 -6.98 12.80 -19.38
C PRO A 282 -5.75 12.25 -20.12
N GLU A 283 -5.35 12.87 -21.23
CA GLU A 283 -4.16 12.42 -21.98
C GLU A 283 -2.89 12.42 -21.11
N THR A 284 -2.79 13.39 -20.20
CA THR A 284 -1.70 13.49 -19.22
C THR A 284 -1.59 12.27 -18.29
N PHE A 285 -2.68 11.55 -18.02
CA PHE A 285 -2.61 10.29 -17.25
C PHE A 285 -1.69 9.28 -17.96
N TRP A 286 -1.85 9.12 -19.27
CA TRP A 286 -1.08 8.18 -20.08
C TRP A 286 0.38 8.60 -20.25
N GLU A 287 0.64 9.91 -20.28
CA GLU A 287 1.99 10.46 -20.38
C GLU A 287 2.77 10.38 -19.07
N ARG A 288 2.08 10.53 -17.93
CA ARG A 288 2.72 10.74 -16.63
C ARG A 288 2.69 9.54 -15.71
N SER A 289 1.83 8.55 -15.94
CA SER A 289 1.74 7.34 -15.11
C SER A 289 2.92 6.39 -15.33
N LEU A 290 3.29 5.65 -14.28
CA LEU A 290 4.22 4.55 -14.36
C LEU A 290 3.43 3.24 -14.34
N LEU A 291 3.26 2.64 -15.50
CA LEU A 291 2.51 1.39 -15.67
C LEU A 291 3.42 0.15 -15.78
N THR A 292 4.71 0.36 -16.04
CA THR A 292 5.70 -0.71 -16.20
C THR A 292 6.94 -0.39 -15.40
N LYS A 293 7.53 -1.40 -14.75
CA LYS A 293 8.80 -1.22 -14.03
C LYS A 293 9.92 -0.77 -14.98
N PRO A 294 10.59 0.37 -14.72
CA PRO A 294 11.75 0.79 -15.49
C PRO A 294 12.93 -0.16 -15.29
N ARG A 295 13.81 -0.27 -16.29
CA ARG A 295 15.02 -1.10 -16.22
C ARG A 295 16.22 -0.36 -15.61
N ASP A 296 16.18 0.97 -15.62
CA ASP A 296 17.31 1.86 -15.40
C ASP A 296 17.30 2.55 -14.02
N ARG A 297 16.27 2.31 -13.20
CA ARG A 297 16.11 2.94 -11.89
C ARG A 297 15.28 2.12 -10.92
N GLU A 298 15.49 2.39 -9.63
CA GLU A 298 14.66 1.85 -8.55
C GLU A 298 13.39 2.69 -8.39
N VAL A 299 12.26 2.01 -8.18
CA VAL A 299 10.93 2.60 -8.01
C VAL A 299 10.17 1.85 -6.93
N VAL A 300 9.22 2.52 -6.28
CA VAL A 300 8.25 1.85 -5.40
C VAL A 300 7.23 1.15 -6.29
N CYS A 301 7.30 -0.18 -6.41
CA CYS A 301 6.40 -0.93 -7.30
C CYS A 301 4.99 -1.16 -6.75
N HIS A 302 4.77 -1.01 -5.44
CA HIS A 302 3.44 -1.16 -4.85
C HIS A 302 2.44 -0.23 -5.54
N ALA A 303 1.27 -0.77 -5.92
CA ALA A 303 0.27 -0.02 -6.66
C ALA A 303 -0.25 1.18 -5.84
N SER A 304 -0.49 2.29 -6.52
CA SER A 304 -1.02 3.51 -5.92
C SER A 304 -1.59 4.43 -7.00
N ALA A 305 -2.71 5.06 -6.68
CA ALA A 305 -3.34 6.12 -7.44
C ALA A 305 -3.05 7.49 -6.81
N TRP A 306 -2.84 8.50 -7.66
CA TRP A 306 -2.37 9.81 -7.27
C TRP A 306 -3.23 10.89 -7.90
N ASP A 307 -3.89 11.69 -7.07
CA ASP A 307 -4.44 13.00 -7.44
C ASP A 307 -3.50 14.09 -6.89
N LEU A 308 -2.85 14.82 -7.79
CA LEU A 308 -1.84 15.81 -7.41
C LEU A 308 -2.40 17.21 -7.23
N ASP A 309 -3.45 17.57 -7.98
CA ASP A 309 -3.92 18.96 -8.06
C ASP A 309 -5.39 19.15 -7.69
N GLY A 310 -6.10 18.08 -7.29
CA GLY A 310 -7.53 18.11 -7.01
C GLY A 310 -8.36 18.33 -8.27
N LYS A 311 -7.80 18.02 -9.46
CA LYS A 311 -8.40 18.31 -10.76
C LYS A 311 -8.13 17.20 -11.76
N ASP A 312 -7.19 17.39 -12.67
CA ASP A 312 -6.97 16.54 -13.84
C ASP A 312 -5.54 15.95 -13.88
N ASP A 313 -4.63 16.32 -12.96
CA ASP A 313 -3.30 15.70 -12.85
C ASP A 313 -3.37 14.41 -12.01
N VAL A 314 -4.08 13.42 -12.56
CA VAL A 314 -4.21 12.08 -12.00
C VAL A 314 -3.21 11.10 -12.60
N ARG A 315 -2.66 10.20 -11.78
CA ARG A 315 -1.62 9.24 -12.18
C ARG A 315 -1.78 7.91 -11.46
N VAL A 316 -1.28 6.84 -12.08
CA VAL A 316 -1.07 5.54 -11.41
C VAL A 316 0.42 5.22 -11.41
N LYS A 317 0.90 4.69 -10.29
CA LYS A 317 2.21 4.05 -10.19
C LYS A 317 2.02 2.59 -9.80
N MET A 318 2.26 1.70 -10.75
CA MET A 318 2.14 0.25 -10.59
C MET A 318 3.09 -0.45 -11.57
N CYS A 319 3.83 -1.46 -11.10
CA CYS A 319 4.71 -2.27 -11.94
C CYS A 319 3.93 -3.45 -12.57
N ILE A 320 3.01 -3.15 -13.50
CA ILE A 320 2.04 -4.13 -14.03
C ILE A 320 2.73 -5.27 -14.78
N THR A 321 2.33 -6.49 -14.44
CA THR A 321 2.62 -7.74 -15.14
C THR A 321 1.31 -8.35 -15.68
N PRO A 322 1.35 -9.19 -16.72
CA PRO A 322 0.14 -9.74 -17.35
C PRO A 322 -0.51 -10.85 -16.51
N THR A 323 -0.90 -10.54 -15.28
CA THR A 323 -1.52 -11.49 -14.34
C THR A 323 -2.96 -11.09 -14.03
N ALA A 324 -3.79 -12.06 -13.65
CA ALA A 324 -5.14 -11.81 -13.17
C ALA A 324 -5.18 -10.97 -11.88
N GLU A 325 -4.15 -11.04 -11.05
CA GLU A 325 -3.98 -10.20 -9.86
C GLU A 325 -3.80 -8.74 -10.28
N ASP A 326 -2.81 -8.44 -11.10
CA ASP A 326 -2.55 -7.08 -11.56
C ASP A 326 -3.69 -6.51 -12.42
N PHE A 327 -4.40 -7.36 -13.16
CA PHE A 327 -5.62 -6.95 -13.87
C PHE A 327 -6.67 -6.41 -12.91
N ARG A 328 -6.87 -7.05 -11.75
CA ARG A 328 -7.81 -6.58 -10.72
C ARG A 328 -7.28 -5.36 -9.99
N VAL A 329 -5.98 -5.31 -9.68
CA VAL A 329 -5.36 -4.17 -9.02
C VAL A 329 -5.46 -2.91 -9.89
N ILE A 330 -5.21 -2.97 -11.20
CA ILE A 330 -5.36 -1.75 -12.03
C ILE A 330 -6.81 -1.25 -12.10
N HIS A 331 -7.82 -2.13 -12.01
CA HIS A 331 -9.22 -1.70 -11.88
C HIS A 331 -9.48 -1.01 -10.54
N HIS A 332 -8.87 -1.51 -9.46
CA HIS A 332 -8.92 -0.90 -8.14
C HIS A 332 -8.27 0.49 -8.13
N GLU A 333 -7.05 0.63 -8.68
CA GLU A 333 -6.35 1.93 -8.75
C GLU A 333 -7.10 2.96 -9.59
N LEU A 334 -7.68 2.56 -10.73
CA LEU A 334 -8.53 3.46 -11.49
C LEU A 334 -9.80 3.85 -10.71
N GLY A 335 -10.30 2.99 -9.81
CA GLY A 335 -11.42 3.33 -8.93
C GLY A 335 -11.13 4.51 -8.03
N HIS A 336 -9.91 4.60 -7.49
CA HIS A 336 -9.44 5.78 -6.77
C HIS A 336 -9.46 7.02 -7.66
N LEU A 337 -8.86 6.96 -8.85
CA LEU A 337 -8.81 8.11 -9.75
C LEU A 337 -10.18 8.57 -10.25
N TYR A 338 -11.09 7.64 -10.49
CA TYR A 338 -12.46 7.96 -10.88
C TYR A 338 -13.26 8.58 -9.76
N TYR A 339 -12.98 8.17 -8.52
CA TYR A 339 -13.49 8.87 -7.36
C TYR A 339 -12.86 10.29 -7.38
N ASP A 340 -11.53 10.46 -7.36
CA ASP A 340 -10.86 11.77 -7.30
C ASP A 340 -11.31 12.75 -8.40
N LEU A 341 -11.46 12.29 -9.64
CA LEU A 341 -11.96 13.09 -10.77
C LEU A 341 -13.41 13.59 -10.60
N ALA A 342 -14.16 13.04 -9.65
CA ALA A 342 -15.56 13.37 -9.42
C ALA A 342 -15.80 14.41 -8.30
N TYR A 343 -14.85 14.65 -7.39
CA TYR A 343 -14.97 15.59 -6.25
C TYR A 343 -13.77 16.52 -6.09
#